data_AF-A0A8J3WZQ1-F1
#
_entry.id   AF-A0A8J3WZQ1-F1
#
_cell.length_a   1.000
_cell.length_b   1.000
_cell.length_c   1.000
_cell.angle_alpha   90.00
_cell.angle_beta   90.00
_cell.angle_gamma   90.00
#
_symmetry.space_group_name_H-M   'P 1'
#
loop_
_entity.id
_entity.type
_entity.pdbx_description
1 polymer ?
#
loop_
_entity_poly.entity_id
_entity_poly.type
_entity_poly.pdbx_seq_one_letter_code
_entity_poly.pdbx_strand_id
1 'polypeptide(L)'
;MLPPEDDVTTDADQSPENVRLVYTQLCQSYREIDTVRMKLLGLLPLATGAGILFLQGERVPRELGGIGWFGLAATAGLFAYELHGIKKCGHIIHAGVRLEERMDVYGQFRRRPHDMAGFLSEPFAAAVIYPASMAGWLHIALRESAARVWWSVGLFLALMVLSWLLIKGMEWDLAENAQEPYERRPHYENVLAPWRLGRRLRRRVTGGSRRPPDERGG
;
A
#
# COMPACT_ATOMS: atom_id res chain seq x y z
N MET A 1 -39.04 -3.41 37.69
CA MET A 1 -38.49 -4.73 37.32
C MET A 1 -38.44 -4.73 35.81
N LEU A 2 -37.27 -4.44 35.22
CA LEU A 2 -37.08 -4.41 33.77
C LEU A 2 -36.79 -5.85 33.30
N PRO A 3 -37.31 -6.29 32.15
CA PRO A 3 -36.97 -7.60 31.61
C PRO A 3 -35.48 -7.64 31.23
N PRO A 4 -34.82 -8.80 31.35
CA PRO A 4 -33.44 -8.96 30.91
C PRO A 4 -33.33 -8.67 29.42
N GLU A 5 -32.35 -7.84 29.03
CA GLU A 5 -31.97 -7.69 27.63
C GLU A 5 -31.34 -9.02 27.18
N ASP A 6 -32.10 -9.79 26.40
CA ASP A 6 -31.63 -11.04 25.83
C ASP A 6 -30.47 -10.77 24.86
N ASP A 7 -29.32 -11.38 25.17
CA ASP A 7 -28.09 -11.49 24.38
C ASP A 7 -28.33 -12.32 23.10
N VAL A 8 -29.16 -11.82 22.18
CA VAL A 8 -29.60 -12.52 20.95
C VAL A 8 -28.68 -12.24 19.76
N THR A 9 -27.68 -11.38 19.90
CA THR A 9 -26.85 -10.95 18.76
C THR A 9 -25.58 -11.77 18.52
N THR A 10 -25.22 -12.72 19.40
CA THR A 10 -23.91 -13.37 19.32
C THR A 10 -23.88 -14.63 18.42
N ASP A 11 -24.98 -15.39 18.30
CA ASP A 11 -24.96 -16.68 17.58
C ASP A 11 -25.31 -16.60 16.08
N ALA A 12 -26.06 -15.58 15.64
CA ALA A 12 -26.45 -15.46 14.24
C ALA A 12 -25.26 -15.17 13.30
N ASP A 13 -24.22 -14.49 13.81
CA ASP A 13 -23.03 -14.12 13.03
C ASP A 13 -22.08 -15.33 12.79
N GLN A 14 -22.22 -16.42 13.56
CA GLN A 14 -21.35 -17.60 13.48
C GLN A 14 -21.95 -18.78 12.72
N SER A 15 -23.12 -18.64 12.10
CA SER A 15 -23.68 -19.71 11.27
C SER A 15 -22.66 -20.14 10.19
N PRO A 16 -22.40 -21.45 10.02
CA PRO A 16 -21.41 -21.94 9.05
C PRO A 16 -21.72 -21.49 7.61
N GLU A 17 -22.99 -21.18 7.31
CA GLU A 17 -23.40 -20.62 6.02
C GLU A 17 -22.93 -19.16 5.85
N ASN A 18 -23.07 -18.34 6.90
CA ASN A 18 -22.61 -16.94 6.90
C ASN A 18 -21.10 -16.85 6.74
N VAL A 19 -20.36 -17.72 7.45
CA VAL A 19 -18.89 -17.79 7.36
C VAL A 19 -18.43 -18.16 5.94
N ARG A 20 -19.11 -19.12 5.29
CA ARG A 20 -18.83 -19.50 3.90
C ARG A 20 -19.15 -18.38 2.91
N LEU A 21 -20.25 -17.66 3.12
CA LEU A 21 -20.64 -16.52 2.30
C LEU A 21 -19.57 -15.42 2.36
N VAL A 22 -19.14 -15.05 3.56
CA VAL A 22 -18.07 -14.05 3.78
C VAL A 22 -16.77 -14.50 3.13
N TYR A 23 -16.39 -15.78 3.28
CA TYR A 23 -15.19 -16.33 2.65
C TYR A 23 -15.26 -16.24 1.12
N THR A 24 -16.40 -16.57 0.52
CA THR A 24 -16.61 -16.49 -0.92
C THR A 24 -16.50 -15.05 -1.42
N GLN A 25 -17.14 -14.11 -0.72
CA GLN A 25 -17.08 -12.68 -1.04
C GLN A 25 -15.65 -12.14 -0.91
N LEU A 26 -14.88 -12.61 0.07
CA LEU A 26 -13.48 -12.25 0.25
C LEU A 26 -12.62 -12.74 -0.93
N CYS A 27 -12.82 -13.99 -1.35
CA CYS A 27 -12.12 -14.58 -2.50
C CYS A 27 -12.45 -13.83 -3.80
N GLN A 28 -13.71 -13.46 -4.01
CA GLN A 28 -14.13 -12.67 -5.17
C GLN A 28 -13.48 -11.28 -5.15
N SER A 29 -13.57 -10.57 -4.03
CA SER A 29 -12.97 -9.25 -3.86
C SER A 29 -11.46 -9.27 -4.12
N TYR A 30 -10.77 -10.32 -3.67
CA TYR A 30 -9.34 -10.50 -3.92
C TYR A 30 -9.03 -10.66 -5.41
N ARG A 31 -9.77 -11.49 -6.14
CA ARG A 31 -9.59 -11.69 -7.59
C ARG A 31 -9.88 -10.43 -8.39
N GLU A 32 -10.91 -9.68 -8.01
CA GLU A 32 -11.24 -8.42 -8.67
C GLU A 32 -10.07 -7.42 -8.55
N ILE A 33 -9.46 -7.29 -7.37
CA ILE A 33 -8.30 -6.40 -7.16
C ILE A 33 -7.11 -6.85 -8.03
N ASP A 34 -6.82 -8.15 -8.06
CA ASP A 34 -5.69 -8.69 -8.83
C ASP A 34 -5.85 -8.44 -10.35
N THR A 35 -7.05 -8.66 -10.88
CA THR A 35 -7.33 -8.41 -12.30
C THR A 35 -7.21 -6.93 -12.68
N VAL A 36 -7.57 -6.01 -11.77
CA VAL A 36 -7.38 -4.57 -11.99
C VAL A 36 -5.89 -4.23 -12.06
N ARG A 37 -5.07 -4.76 -11.13
CA ARG A 37 -3.62 -4.58 -11.14
C ARG A 37 -2.98 -5.09 -12.44
N MET A 38 -3.34 -6.28 -12.90
CA MET A 38 -2.82 -6.82 -14.16
C MET A 38 -3.17 -5.94 -15.37
N LYS A 39 -4.40 -5.42 -15.42
CA LYS A 39 -4.83 -4.51 -16.50
C LYS A 39 -4.05 -3.19 -16.47
N LEU A 40 -3.82 -2.63 -15.28
CA LEU A 40 -3.04 -1.40 -15.10
C LEU A 40 -1.58 -1.60 -15.52
N LEU A 41 -0.96 -2.70 -15.10
CA LEU A 41 0.40 -3.06 -15.48
C LEU A 41 0.55 -3.33 -16.98
N GLY A 42 -0.48 -3.87 -17.65
CA GLY A 42 -0.47 -4.07 -19.10
C GLY A 42 -0.71 -2.79 -19.91
N LEU A 43 -1.49 -1.86 -19.38
CA LEU A 43 -1.82 -0.60 -20.07
C LEU A 43 -0.63 0.37 -20.11
N LEU A 44 0.21 0.37 -19.08
CA LEU A 44 1.34 1.28 -18.94
C LEU A 44 2.39 1.11 -20.06
N PRO A 45 2.91 -0.09 -20.35
CA PRO A 45 3.85 -0.32 -21.45
C PRO A 45 3.24 -0.02 -22.81
N LEU A 46 1.94 -0.33 -23.00
CA LEU A 46 1.24 -0.01 -24.24
C LEU A 46 1.11 1.51 -24.45
N ALA A 47 0.69 2.25 -23.42
CA ALA A 47 0.57 3.70 -23.48
C ALA A 47 1.95 4.37 -23.69
N THR A 48 2.97 3.89 -22.98
CA THR A 48 4.34 4.42 -23.09
C THR A 48 4.94 4.08 -24.46
N GLY A 49 4.75 2.85 -24.95
CA GLY A 49 5.21 2.40 -26.26
C GLY A 49 4.51 3.10 -27.42
N ALA A 50 3.19 3.31 -27.32
CA ALA A 50 2.42 4.11 -28.27
C ALA A 50 2.93 5.56 -28.31
N GLY A 51 3.28 6.13 -27.15
CA GLY A 51 3.93 7.44 -27.08
C GLY A 51 5.26 7.50 -27.84
N ILE A 52 6.09 6.47 -27.74
CA ILE A 52 7.39 6.39 -28.46
C ILE A 52 7.17 6.27 -29.97
N LEU A 53 6.23 5.43 -30.42
CA LEU A 53 5.92 5.31 -31.85
C LEU A 53 5.37 6.62 -32.42
N PHE A 54 4.52 7.32 -31.66
CA PHE A 54 4.01 8.63 -32.04
C PHE A 54 5.13 9.68 -32.18
N LEU A 55 6.21 9.54 -31.40
CA LEU A 55 7.38 10.41 -31.43
C LEU A 55 8.28 10.21 -32.66
N GLN A 56 8.15 9.11 -33.42
CA GLN A 56 8.98 8.84 -34.61
C GLN A 56 8.49 9.56 -35.88
N GLY A 57 7.36 10.27 -35.84
CA GLY A 57 6.90 11.08 -36.97
C GLY A 57 7.75 12.33 -37.21
N GLU A 58 7.86 12.78 -38.47
CA GLU A 58 8.73 13.88 -38.92
C GLU A 58 8.49 15.26 -38.26
N ARG A 59 7.43 15.41 -37.45
CA ARG A 59 7.13 16.66 -36.73
C ARG A 59 6.78 16.36 -35.29
N VAL A 60 7.79 16.42 -34.44
CA VAL A 60 7.71 16.30 -32.98
C VAL A 60 7.00 17.56 -32.43
N PRO A 61 5.74 17.48 -31.95
CA PRO A 61 4.97 18.67 -31.59
C PRO A 61 5.61 19.45 -30.43
N ARG A 62 5.44 20.78 -30.42
CA ARG A 62 5.98 21.64 -29.35
C ARG A 62 5.36 21.32 -27.98
N GLU A 63 4.15 20.76 -27.96
CA GLU A 63 3.37 20.40 -26.77
C GLU A 63 3.83 19.11 -26.05
N LEU A 64 4.89 18.46 -26.52
CA LEU A 64 5.39 17.22 -25.90
C LEU A 64 5.83 17.38 -24.46
N GLY A 65 6.30 18.57 -24.08
CA GLY A 65 6.62 18.86 -22.68
C GLY A 65 5.39 18.70 -21.77
N GLY A 66 4.22 19.17 -22.24
CA GLY A 66 2.95 19.02 -21.52
C GLY A 66 2.51 17.56 -21.38
N ILE A 67 2.67 16.78 -22.45
CA ILE A 67 2.40 15.32 -22.43
C ILE A 67 3.31 14.61 -21.42
N GLY A 68 4.59 15.01 -21.35
CA GLY A 68 5.54 14.51 -20.36
C GLY A 68 5.09 14.76 -18.92
N TRP A 69 4.71 15.99 -18.59
CA TRP A 69 4.22 16.34 -17.25
C TRP A 69 2.92 15.61 -16.90
N PHE A 70 2.01 15.50 -17.86
CA PHE A 70 0.77 14.75 -17.68
C PHE A 70 1.04 13.26 -17.41
N GLY A 71 1.91 12.62 -18.20
CA GLY A 71 2.31 11.23 -18.01
C GLY A 71 3.00 10.98 -16.66
N LEU A 72 3.83 11.93 -16.21
CA LEU A 72 4.45 11.88 -14.89
C LEU A 72 3.40 11.90 -13.77
N ALA A 73 2.45 12.85 -13.82
CA ALA A 73 1.39 12.97 -12.82
C ALA A 73 0.46 11.75 -12.81
N ALA A 74 0.07 11.25 -13.98
CA ALA A 74 -0.75 10.04 -14.11
C ALA A 74 -0.04 8.81 -13.51
N THR A 75 1.25 8.65 -13.82
CA THR A 75 2.07 7.54 -13.30
C THR A 75 2.26 7.62 -11.80
N ALA A 76 2.46 8.83 -11.25
CA ALA A 76 2.54 9.05 -9.81
C ALA A 76 1.22 8.71 -9.09
N GLY A 77 0.09 9.10 -9.67
CA GLY A 77 -1.24 8.73 -9.15
C GLY A 77 -1.47 7.22 -9.16
N LEU A 78 -1.06 6.54 -10.25
CA LEU A 78 -1.16 5.09 -10.37
C LEU A 78 -0.24 4.36 -9.38
N PHE A 79 0.97 4.87 -9.16
CA PHE A 79 1.88 4.34 -8.15
C PHE A 79 1.30 4.45 -6.74
N ALA A 80 0.69 5.59 -6.39
CA ALA A 80 0.02 5.76 -5.11
C ALA A 80 -1.19 4.81 -4.95
N TYR A 81 -1.95 4.59 -6.01
CA TYR A 81 -3.04 3.62 -6.04
C TYR A 81 -2.54 2.18 -5.80
N GLU A 82 -1.44 1.77 -6.44
CA GLU A 82 -0.84 0.45 -6.22
C GLU A 82 -0.34 0.25 -4.80
N LEU A 83 0.34 1.24 -4.21
CA LEU A 83 0.78 1.19 -2.81
C LEU A 83 -0.42 1.00 -1.86
N HIS A 84 -1.53 1.68 -2.13
CA HIS A 84 -2.77 1.48 -1.38
C HIS A 84 -3.34 0.07 -1.58
N GLY A 85 -3.31 -0.44 -2.81
CA GLY A 85 -3.73 -1.80 -3.15
C GLY A 85 -2.94 -2.88 -2.39
N ILE A 86 -1.61 -2.75 -2.31
CA ILE A 86 -0.74 -3.69 -1.57
C ILE A 86 -1.15 -3.73 -0.08
N LYS A 87 -1.37 -2.57 0.55
CA LYS A 87 -1.83 -2.50 1.95
C LYS A 87 -3.17 -3.21 2.13
N LYS A 88 -4.14 -2.94 1.26
CA LYS A 88 -5.48 -3.55 1.32
C LYS A 88 -5.41 -5.06 1.14
N CYS A 89 -4.63 -5.54 0.16
CA CYS A 89 -4.41 -6.96 -0.06
C CYS A 89 -3.83 -7.66 1.17
N GLY A 90 -2.83 -7.06 1.83
CA GLY A 90 -2.27 -7.61 3.07
C GLY A 90 -3.33 -7.83 4.15
N HIS A 91 -4.19 -6.85 4.39
CA HIS A 91 -5.29 -6.97 5.36
C HIS A 91 -6.29 -8.06 5.00
N ILE A 92 -6.66 -8.17 3.72
CA ILE A 92 -7.57 -9.20 3.20
C ILE A 92 -6.96 -10.60 3.38
N ILE A 93 -5.68 -10.78 3.09
CA ILE A 93 -4.99 -12.06 3.25
C ILE A 93 -4.97 -12.48 4.73
N HIS A 94 -4.62 -11.57 5.64
CA HIS A 94 -4.64 -11.87 7.08
C HIS A 94 -6.06 -12.20 7.57
N ALA A 95 -7.09 -11.51 7.08
CA ALA A 95 -8.47 -11.85 7.38
C ALA A 95 -8.84 -13.24 6.86
N GLY A 96 -8.41 -13.59 5.64
CA GLY A 96 -8.63 -14.89 5.03
C GLY A 96 -7.96 -16.04 5.79
N VAL A 97 -6.69 -15.88 6.20
CA VAL A 97 -5.98 -16.89 7.02
C VAL A 97 -6.74 -17.17 8.32
N ARG A 98 -7.22 -16.13 9.01
CA ARG A 98 -7.99 -16.30 10.25
C ARG A 98 -9.34 -16.99 10.01
N LEU A 99 -9.98 -16.72 8.88
CA LEU A 99 -11.25 -17.36 8.53
C LEU A 99 -11.03 -18.84 8.22
N GLU A 100 -9.97 -19.17 7.47
CA GLU A 100 -9.54 -20.55 7.22
C GLU A 100 -9.20 -21.30 8.52
N GLU A 101 -8.55 -20.63 9.48
CA GLU A 101 -8.27 -21.16 10.82
C GLU A 101 -9.52 -21.48 11.62
N ARG A 102 -10.50 -20.57 11.63
CA ARG A 102 -11.76 -20.78 12.35
C ARG A 102 -12.61 -21.90 11.76
N MET A 103 -12.52 -22.11 10.45
CA MET A 103 -13.23 -23.19 9.77
C MET A 103 -12.50 -24.53 9.83
N ASP A 104 -11.27 -24.57 10.35
CA ASP A 104 -10.35 -25.71 10.26
C ASP A 104 -10.15 -26.21 8.82
N VAL A 105 -10.06 -25.26 7.88
CA VAL A 105 -9.85 -25.54 6.46
C VAL A 105 -8.46 -25.10 6.03
N TYR A 106 -7.80 -25.93 5.23
CA TYR A 106 -6.51 -25.60 4.63
C TYR A 106 -6.72 -25.00 3.23
N GLY A 107 -6.90 -23.68 3.16
CA GLY A 107 -7.28 -22.96 1.94
C GLY A 107 -6.14 -22.20 1.25
N GLN A 108 -6.53 -21.29 0.35
CA GLN A 108 -5.60 -20.54 -0.52
C GLN A 108 -4.79 -19.49 0.24
N PHE A 109 -5.32 -18.96 1.36
CA PHE A 109 -4.64 -17.93 2.14
C PHE A 109 -3.53 -18.54 3.01
N ARG A 110 -3.70 -19.78 3.48
CA ARG A 110 -2.65 -20.56 4.17
C ARG A 110 -1.60 -21.18 3.24
N ARG A 111 -1.98 -21.54 2.00
CA ARG A 111 -1.07 -22.19 1.02
C ARG A 111 -0.29 -21.25 0.11
N ARG A 112 -0.27 -19.95 0.39
CA ARG A 112 0.34 -18.99 -0.55
C ARG A 112 1.83 -19.29 -0.72
N PRO A 113 2.31 -19.64 -1.94
CA PRO A 113 3.74 -19.76 -2.19
C PRO A 113 4.38 -18.40 -1.95
N HIS A 114 5.24 -18.32 -0.95
CA HIS A 114 6.04 -17.12 -0.69
C HIS A 114 7.04 -16.93 -1.84
N ASP A 115 7.02 -15.74 -2.42
CA ASP A 115 7.97 -15.18 -3.40
C ASP A 115 8.51 -16.14 -4.47
N MET A 116 8.03 -15.98 -5.71
CA MET A 116 8.67 -16.62 -6.85
C MET A 116 10.10 -16.07 -6.97
N ALA A 117 11.09 -16.95 -6.76
CA ALA A 117 12.53 -16.67 -6.80
C ALA A 117 13.14 -15.84 -5.64
N GLY A 118 12.50 -15.78 -4.46
CA GLY A 118 13.11 -15.29 -3.20
C GLY A 118 13.49 -13.80 -3.11
N PHE A 119 13.56 -13.09 -4.24
CA PHE A 119 13.87 -11.66 -4.33
C PHE A 119 12.86 -10.90 -5.20
N LEU A 120 12.14 -11.61 -6.07
CA LEU A 120 11.16 -11.01 -6.98
C LEU A 120 9.79 -10.95 -6.31
N SER A 121 9.70 -10.16 -5.26
CA SER A 121 8.41 -9.87 -4.66
C SER A 121 7.62 -8.94 -5.59
N GLU A 122 6.31 -9.16 -5.69
CA GLU A 122 5.40 -8.31 -6.46
C GLU A 122 5.56 -6.79 -6.15
N PRO A 123 5.78 -6.37 -4.87
CA PRO A 123 6.05 -4.97 -4.55
C PRO A 123 7.37 -4.45 -5.12
N PHE A 124 8.40 -5.30 -5.22
CA PHE A 124 9.70 -4.91 -5.76
C PHE A 124 9.60 -4.59 -7.25
N ALA A 125 8.88 -5.39 -8.03
CA ALA A 125 8.65 -5.11 -9.44
C ALA A 125 7.99 -3.74 -9.64
N ALA A 126 6.96 -3.42 -8.85
CA ALA A 126 6.33 -2.11 -8.87
C ALA A 126 7.31 -0.99 -8.47
N ALA A 127 8.16 -1.21 -7.46
CA ALA A 127 9.16 -0.24 -7.01
C ALA A 127 10.22 0.11 -8.07
N VAL A 128 10.37 -0.71 -9.11
CA VAL A 128 11.30 -0.45 -10.22
C VAL A 128 10.56 0.15 -11.42
N ILE A 129 9.44 -0.45 -11.82
CA ILE A 129 8.70 -0.08 -13.04
C ILE A 129 8.14 1.35 -12.94
N TYR A 130 7.55 1.71 -11.80
CA TYR A 130 6.92 3.03 -11.63
C TYR A 130 7.96 4.18 -11.63
N PRO A 131 9.05 4.13 -10.85
CA PRO A 131 10.12 5.12 -10.95
C PRO A 131 10.75 5.21 -12.33
N ALA A 132 10.95 4.09 -13.02
CA ALA A 132 11.50 4.08 -14.38
C ALA A 132 10.56 4.79 -15.36
N SER A 133 9.26 4.50 -15.30
CA SER A 133 8.26 5.18 -16.13
C SER A 133 8.18 6.68 -15.83
N MET A 134 8.18 7.07 -14.55
CA MET A 134 8.21 8.47 -14.13
C MET A 134 9.46 9.20 -14.64
N ALA A 135 10.64 8.58 -14.56
CA ALA A 135 11.88 9.15 -15.09
C ALA A 135 11.84 9.33 -16.61
N GLY A 136 11.21 8.40 -17.34
CA GLY A 136 10.95 8.51 -18.78
C GLY A 136 10.03 9.67 -19.12
N TRP A 137 8.91 9.83 -18.39
CA TRP A 137 8.02 10.97 -18.57
C TRP A 137 8.67 12.30 -18.24
N LEU A 138 9.49 12.36 -17.18
CA LEU A 138 10.29 13.54 -16.85
C LEU A 138 11.29 13.87 -17.97
N HIS A 139 11.89 12.85 -18.59
CA HIS A 139 12.81 13.05 -19.71
C HIS A 139 12.15 13.78 -20.88
N ILE A 140 10.92 13.36 -21.21
CA ILE A 140 10.11 13.98 -22.25
C ILE A 140 9.69 15.40 -21.83
N ALA A 141 9.28 15.57 -20.57
CA ALA A 141 8.88 16.85 -20.00
C ALA A 141 10.00 17.91 -20.06
N LEU A 142 11.25 17.49 -19.80
CA LEU A 142 12.44 18.33 -19.78
C LEU A 142 13.21 18.34 -21.11
N ARG A 143 12.56 18.04 -22.24
CA ARG A 143 13.24 17.90 -23.55
C ARG A 143 14.16 19.07 -23.94
N GLU A 144 13.80 20.30 -23.56
CA GLU A 144 14.58 21.52 -23.86
C GLU A 144 15.75 21.76 -22.88
N SER A 145 15.85 21.00 -21.80
CA SER A 145 16.91 21.14 -20.80
C SER A 145 18.14 20.32 -21.15
N ALA A 146 19.32 20.95 -21.12
CA ALA A 146 20.61 20.26 -21.27
C ALA A 146 20.88 19.24 -20.14
N ALA A 147 20.28 19.45 -18.96
CA ALA A 147 20.45 18.59 -17.80
C ALA A 147 19.41 17.46 -17.70
N ARG A 148 18.54 17.27 -18.72
CA ARG A 148 17.41 16.33 -18.65
C ARG A 148 17.79 14.90 -18.26
N VAL A 149 18.92 14.38 -18.76
CA VAL A 149 19.38 13.03 -18.45
C VAL A 149 19.70 12.89 -16.97
N TRP A 150 20.43 13.86 -16.40
CA TRP A 150 20.78 13.88 -14.99
C TRP A 150 19.56 14.00 -14.09
N TRP A 151 18.59 14.83 -14.47
CA TRP A 151 17.32 14.92 -13.74
C TRP A 151 16.51 13.63 -13.78
N SER A 152 16.42 12.97 -14.95
CA SER A 152 15.74 11.68 -15.07
C SER A 152 16.41 10.59 -14.24
N VAL A 153 17.74 10.46 -14.31
CA VAL A 153 18.49 9.46 -13.53
C VAL A 153 18.40 9.75 -12.04
N GLY A 154 18.55 11.02 -11.63
CA GLY A 154 18.41 11.44 -10.25
C GLY A 154 17.01 11.15 -9.69
N LEU A 155 15.95 11.46 -10.45
CA LEU A 155 14.58 11.16 -10.08
C LEU A 155 14.36 9.65 -9.96
N PHE A 156 14.84 8.86 -10.92
CA PHE A 156 14.74 7.39 -10.88
C PHE A 156 15.34 6.83 -9.59
N LEU A 157 16.59 7.19 -9.27
CA LEU A 157 17.27 6.69 -8.08
C LEU A 157 16.58 7.16 -6.79
N ALA A 158 16.18 8.43 -6.72
CA ALA A 158 15.48 8.98 -5.56
C ALA A 158 14.14 8.28 -5.31
N LEU A 159 13.34 8.08 -6.37
CA LEU A 159 12.05 7.41 -6.27
C LEU A 159 12.20 5.91 -6.01
N MET A 160 13.23 5.26 -6.54
CA MET A 160 13.51 3.85 -6.26
C MET A 160 13.84 3.66 -4.77
N VAL A 161 14.71 4.52 -4.21
CA VAL A 161 15.03 4.51 -2.77
C VAL A 161 13.79 4.81 -1.93
N LEU A 162 13.01 5.84 -2.29
CA LEU A 162 11.77 6.16 -1.59
C LEU A 162 10.79 4.98 -1.61
N SER A 163 10.60 4.34 -2.76
CA SER A 163 9.72 3.18 -2.93
C SER A 163 10.16 2.02 -2.06
N TRP A 164 11.47 1.74 -2.02
CA TRP A 164 12.05 0.72 -1.16
C TRP A 164 11.78 1.01 0.33
N LEU A 165 12.02 2.25 0.77
CA LEU A 165 11.76 2.67 2.15
C LEU A 165 10.27 2.55 2.51
N LEU A 166 9.36 2.93 1.60
CA LEU A 166 7.93 2.78 1.79
C LEU A 166 7.52 1.33 1.91
N ILE A 167 8.02 0.45 1.03
CA ILE A 167 7.73 -0.99 1.10
C ILE A 167 8.23 -1.58 2.41
N LYS A 168 9.46 -1.26 2.83
CA LYS A 168 9.96 -1.71 4.13
C LYS A 168 9.14 -1.17 5.29
N GLY A 169 8.73 0.09 5.26
CA GLY A 169 7.82 0.65 6.26
C GLY A 169 6.49 -0.10 6.32
N MET A 170 5.91 -0.45 5.18
CA MET A 170 4.66 -1.22 5.11
C MET A 170 4.81 -2.66 5.60
N GLU A 171 5.91 -3.33 5.25
CA GLU A 171 6.21 -4.68 5.76
C GLU A 171 6.33 -4.68 7.29
N TRP A 172 6.99 -3.66 7.84
CA TRP A 172 7.11 -3.48 9.29
C TRP A 172 5.76 -3.23 9.95
N ASP A 173 4.96 -2.32 9.40
CA ASP A 173 3.60 -2.06 9.89
C ASP A 173 2.76 -3.34 9.85
N LEU A 174 2.83 -4.13 8.77
CA LEU A 174 2.08 -5.39 8.64
C LEU A 174 2.55 -6.44 9.66
N ALA A 175 3.86 -6.54 9.90
CA ALA A 175 4.41 -7.46 10.88
C ALA A 175 4.00 -7.10 12.32
N GLU A 176 4.02 -5.82 12.68
CA GLU A 176 3.55 -5.34 13.99
C GLU A 176 2.05 -5.61 14.15
N ASN A 177 1.27 -5.33 13.11
CA ASN A 177 -0.16 -5.57 13.06
C ASN A 177 -0.54 -7.06 13.14
N ALA A 178 0.27 -7.96 12.58
CA ALA A 178 0.01 -9.39 12.61
C ALA A 178 0.11 -9.97 14.04
N GLN A 179 0.86 -9.32 14.93
CA GLN A 179 1.05 -9.77 16.31
C GLN A 179 -0.03 -9.26 17.28
N GLU A 180 -0.72 -8.15 16.97
CA GLU A 180 -1.77 -7.65 17.86
C GLU A 180 -3.00 -8.57 17.87
N PRO A 181 -3.43 -9.09 19.04
CA PRO A 181 -4.66 -9.88 19.17
C PRO A 181 -5.85 -9.07 18.67
N TYR A 182 -6.67 -9.66 17.79
CA TYR A 182 -7.80 -9.01 17.13
C TYR A 182 -8.77 -8.33 18.12
N GLU A 183 -8.95 -8.90 19.31
CA GLU A 183 -9.80 -8.37 20.39
C GLU A 183 -9.41 -6.96 20.85
N ARG A 184 -8.17 -6.51 20.64
CA ARG A 184 -7.75 -5.15 21.01
C ARG A 184 -7.88 -4.11 19.91
N ARG A 185 -8.28 -4.47 18.70
CA ARG A 185 -8.41 -3.47 17.63
C ARG A 185 -9.72 -2.70 17.81
N PRO A 186 -9.68 -1.38 18.00
CA PRO A 186 -10.89 -0.59 17.99
C PRO A 186 -11.58 -0.77 16.64
N HIS A 187 -12.87 -1.13 16.68
CA HIS A 187 -13.75 -1.18 15.52
C HIS A 187 -13.46 0.03 14.62
N TYR A 188 -13.28 -0.26 13.32
CA TYR A 188 -12.97 0.55 12.12
C TYR A 188 -13.26 2.07 12.04
N GLU A 189 -13.77 2.75 13.07
CA GLU A 189 -14.04 4.19 13.11
C GLU A 189 -12.79 5.07 12.84
N ASN A 190 -11.57 4.52 12.88
CA ASN A 190 -10.34 5.29 12.67
C ASN A 190 -9.59 5.04 11.34
N VAL A 191 -10.12 4.21 10.43
CA VAL A 191 -9.43 3.89 9.16
C VAL A 191 -9.40 5.07 8.17
N LEU A 192 -10.23 6.09 8.40
CA LEU A 192 -10.24 7.36 7.67
C LEU A 192 -9.49 8.50 8.39
N ALA A 193 -8.49 8.19 9.23
CA ALA A 193 -7.64 9.21 9.86
C ALA A 193 -6.20 9.26 9.29
N PRO A 194 -5.96 9.29 7.95
CA PRO A 194 -4.70 8.82 7.38
C PRO A 194 -3.55 9.84 7.48
N TRP A 195 -3.73 10.98 8.15
CA TRP A 195 -2.74 12.08 8.13
C TRP A 195 -2.41 12.71 9.48
N ARG A 196 -2.73 12.08 10.62
CA ARG A 196 -2.16 12.52 11.92
C ARG A 196 -0.70 12.05 12.09
N LEU A 197 0.14 12.43 11.12
CA LEU A 197 1.56 12.67 11.32
C LEU A 197 1.73 13.55 12.58
N GLY A 198 2.71 13.22 13.43
CA GLY A 198 3.31 14.23 14.31
C GLY A 198 3.05 14.14 15.82
N ARG A 199 2.55 13.03 16.39
CA ARG A 199 2.40 12.93 17.87
C ARG A 199 3.33 11.96 18.60
N ARG A 200 4.10 11.10 17.94
CA ARG A 200 5.09 10.23 18.64
C ARG A 200 6.46 10.87 18.91
N LEU A 201 6.75 12.06 18.35
CA LEU A 201 7.95 12.82 18.70
C LEU A 201 7.77 13.75 19.92
N ARG A 202 6.56 13.86 20.49
CA ARG A 202 6.27 14.73 21.65
C ARG A 202 6.21 14.02 23.00
N ARG A 203 6.55 12.72 23.09
CA ARG A 203 6.58 11.98 24.37
C ARG A 203 7.98 11.73 24.93
N ARG A 204 9.06 12.14 24.26
CA ARG A 204 10.43 12.07 24.82
C ARG A 204 10.95 13.37 25.46
N VAL A 205 10.17 14.46 25.48
CA VAL A 205 10.66 15.78 25.96
C VAL A 205 10.08 16.20 27.33
N THR A 206 9.13 15.47 27.92
CA THR A 206 8.53 15.82 29.24
C THR A 206 8.78 14.79 30.34
N GLY A 207 9.77 13.91 30.18
CA GLY A 207 10.23 12.98 31.23
C GLY A 207 11.53 13.42 31.89
N GLY A 208 11.72 14.73 32.11
CA GLY A 208 12.94 15.29 32.67
C GLY A 208 12.65 16.12 33.92
N SER A 209 13.06 15.56 35.07
CA SER A 209 13.44 16.27 36.30
C SER A 209 12.37 17.03 37.10
N ARG A 210 11.83 16.36 38.13
CA ARG A 210 11.66 16.96 39.47
C ARG A 210 11.88 15.90 40.56
N ARG A 211 13.10 15.84 41.11
CA ARG A 211 13.33 15.43 42.50
C ARG A 211 13.18 16.70 43.35
N PRO A 212 12.28 16.77 44.35
CA PRO A 212 12.39 17.76 45.41
C PRO A 212 13.52 17.36 46.39
N PRO A 213 14.17 18.35 47.03
CA PRO A 213 15.29 18.13 47.93
C PRO A 213 14.86 17.73 49.35
N ASP A 214 15.74 16.93 49.95
CA ASP A 214 16.07 16.77 51.37
C ASP A 214 15.24 17.60 52.38
N GLU A 215 14.41 16.93 53.18
CA GLU A 215 14.01 17.41 54.52
C GLU A 215 14.78 16.61 55.57
N ARG A 216 15.91 17.17 56.00
CA ARG A 216 16.47 16.93 57.33
C ARG A 216 15.79 17.86 58.31
N GLY A 217 15.26 17.32 59.40
CA GLY A 217 14.90 18.10 60.57
C GLY A 217 14.02 17.31 61.53
N GLY A 218 14.62 16.81 62.62
CA GLY A 218 13.93 16.15 63.73
C GLY A 218 14.81 15.13 64.43
#